data_AF-E1WTV7-F1
#
_entry.id   AF-E1WTV7-F1
#
_cell.length_a   1.000
_cell.length_b   1.000
_cell.length_c   1.000
_cell.angle_alpha   90.00
_cell.angle_beta   90.00
_cell.angle_gamma   90.00
#
_symmetry.space_group_name_H-M   'P 1'
#
loop_
_entity.id
_entity.type
_entity.pdbx_description
1 polymer ?
#
loop_
_entity_poly.entity_id
_entity_poly.type
_entity_poly.pdbx_seq_one_letter_code
_entity_poly.pdbx_strand_id
1 'polypeptide(L)'
;MSNKIIKWGFIGCGEVTKYKSGPAFQKVEGSKVVAVMSRDGKKAKAYAKERNIPKWYDDAQELIDDPEVNAVYIATPPSSHATYAIMSMKAGKPVYIEKPMAQTYEECARINRISQETGVPCFVAYYRRYLPYFMKVKELVDKGTIGNVINVQIRFAQPPRDLDYNRENLPWRVQADIAGGGYFYDLAPHQIDLLQEMFGCILEASGYKSNRGGLYPAEDTLSACFQFDNGLVGSGSWCFVAHDSAREDRIEIIGDKGMICFSVFTYDPIALHTERGREEIVVENPEYVQQPLIQAVVDHLLGKSTCSCDGESATTTNWVMDKILGKI
;
A
#
# COMPACT_ATOMS: atom_id res chain seq x y z
N MET A 1 -33.62 0.62 12.28
CA MET A 1 -32.22 1.09 12.42
C MET A 1 -31.87 1.75 11.10
N SER A 2 -31.58 3.05 11.08
CA SER A 2 -31.27 3.74 9.82
C SER A 2 -30.03 3.08 9.20
N ASN A 3 -30.11 2.65 7.94
CA ASN A 3 -28.95 2.20 7.16
C ASN A 3 -27.92 3.33 7.12
N LYS A 4 -26.96 3.29 8.05
CA LYS A 4 -25.87 4.27 8.12
C LYS A 4 -25.04 4.05 6.86
N ILE A 5 -24.81 5.12 6.09
CA ILE A 5 -23.96 5.10 4.88
C ILE A 5 -22.66 5.82 5.22
N ILE A 6 -21.53 5.28 4.77
CA ILE A 6 -20.24 5.93 4.85
C ILE A 6 -20.14 6.96 3.71
N LYS A 7 -20.08 8.23 4.08
CA LYS A 7 -20.00 9.39 3.20
C LYS A 7 -18.56 9.91 3.21
N TRP A 8 -17.83 9.57 2.16
CA TRP A 8 -16.41 9.85 2.04
C TRP A 8 -16.13 11.27 1.52
N GLY A 9 -15.17 11.92 2.17
CA GLY A 9 -14.45 13.07 1.63
C GLY A 9 -13.06 12.64 1.17
N PHE A 10 -12.71 12.91 -0.08
CA PHE A 10 -11.39 12.54 -0.62
C PHE A 10 -10.44 13.74 -0.52
N ILE A 11 -9.30 13.56 0.12
CA ILE A 11 -8.19 14.51 0.08
C ILE A 11 -7.18 14.00 -0.96
N GLY A 12 -7.11 14.69 -2.10
CA GLY A 12 -6.28 14.32 -3.24
C GLY A 12 -7.10 13.88 -4.46
N CYS A 13 -6.95 14.61 -5.57
CA CYS A 13 -7.54 14.27 -6.88
C CYS A 13 -6.47 13.75 -7.86
N GLY A 14 -5.71 12.74 -7.45
CA GLY A 14 -4.61 12.16 -8.23
C GLY A 14 -5.04 11.07 -9.24
N GLU A 15 -4.07 10.47 -9.91
CA GLU A 15 -4.32 9.33 -10.82
C GLU A 15 -4.91 8.12 -10.07
N VAL A 16 -4.50 7.91 -8.82
CA VAL A 16 -4.99 6.81 -7.98
C VAL A 16 -6.49 6.92 -7.78
N THR A 17 -7.01 8.10 -7.42
CA THR A 17 -8.45 8.31 -7.26
C THR A 17 -9.18 8.28 -8.60
N LYS A 18 -8.55 8.80 -9.66
CA LYS A 18 -9.16 8.83 -11.00
C LYS A 18 -9.35 7.44 -11.61
N TYR A 19 -8.35 6.58 -11.51
CA TYR A 19 -8.31 5.33 -12.29
C TYR A 19 -8.40 4.06 -11.45
N LYS A 20 -7.93 4.08 -10.20
CA LYS A 20 -7.81 2.87 -9.37
C LYS A 20 -8.90 2.77 -8.32
N SER A 21 -8.84 3.63 -7.30
CA SER A 21 -9.64 3.46 -6.09
C SER A 21 -10.95 4.25 -6.10
N GLY A 22 -10.99 5.43 -6.70
CA GLY A 22 -12.17 6.30 -6.64
C GLY A 22 -13.46 5.66 -7.18
N PRO A 23 -13.45 4.97 -8.33
CA PRO A 23 -14.64 4.24 -8.81
C PRO A 23 -15.14 3.18 -7.82
N ALA A 24 -14.24 2.47 -7.13
CA ALA A 24 -14.60 1.40 -6.21
C ALA A 24 -15.41 1.93 -5.01
N PHE A 25 -15.08 3.10 -4.46
CA PHE A 25 -15.83 3.72 -3.37
C PHE A 25 -17.29 4.04 -3.73
N GLN A 26 -17.61 4.24 -5.01
CA GLN A 26 -18.98 4.44 -5.47
C GLN A 26 -19.71 3.12 -5.75
N LYS A 27 -18.99 2.02 -5.99
CA LYS A 27 -19.54 0.68 -6.23
C LYS A 27 -19.80 -0.13 -4.94
N VAL A 28 -19.03 0.12 -3.89
CA VAL A 28 -19.13 -0.58 -2.59
C VAL A 28 -20.47 -0.30 -1.90
N GLU A 29 -21.11 -1.36 -1.39
CA GLU A 29 -22.39 -1.23 -0.70
C GLU A 29 -22.23 -0.45 0.61
N GLY A 30 -23.15 0.47 0.89
CA GLY A 30 -23.08 1.30 2.10
C GLY A 30 -22.04 2.42 2.03
N SER A 31 -21.52 2.72 0.84
CA SER A 31 -20.53 3.79 0.60
C SER A 31 -21.01 4.82 -0.41
N LYS A 32 -20.61 6.08 -0.20
CA LYS A 32 -20.82 7.18 -1.15
C LYS A 32 -19.70 8.21 -1.04
N VAL A 33 -19.22 8.72 -2.18
CA VAL A 33 -18.29 9.87 -2.19
C VAL A 33 -19.11 11.16 -2.28
N VAL A 34 -18.93 12.07 -1.32
CA VAL A 34 -19.73 13.31 -1.21
C VAL A 34 -18.90 14.58 -1.40
N ALA A 35 -17.59 14.52 -1.14
CA ALA A 35 -16.70 15.65 -1.28
C ALA A 35 -15.33 15.22 -1.81
N VAL A 36 -14.65 16.11 -2.51
CA VAL A 36 -13.23 15.99 -2.86
C VAL A 36 -12.48 17.26 -2.56
N MET A 37 -11.18 17.16 -2.32
CA MET A 37 -10.28 18.27 -2.09
C MET A 37 -9.02 18.12 -2.93
N SER A 38 -8.58 19.24 -3.51
CA SER A 38 -7.24 19.40 -4.06
C SER A 38 -6.79 20.84 -3.86
N ARG A 39 -5.53 21.05 -3.46
CA ARG A 39 -4.91 22.39 -3.34
C ARG A 39 -5.10 23.25 -4.59
N ASP A 40 -5.18 22.62 -5.76
CA ASP A 40 -5.70 23.26 -6.97
C ASP A 40 -7.23 23.08 -7.02
N GLY A 41 -7.95 24.15 -6.67
CA GLY A 41 -9.42 24.17 -6.68
C GLY A 41 -10.04 23.98 -8.07
N LYS A 42 -9.36 24.40 -9.15
CA LYS A 42 -9.82 24.13 -10.52
C LYS A 42 -9.80 22.63 -10.79
N LYS A 43 -8.72 21.95 -10.37
CA LYS A 43 -8.59 20.49 -10.46
C LYS A 43 -9.64 19.77 -9.60
N ALA A 44 -9.88 20.24 -8.37
CA ALA A 44 -10.92 19.68 -7.49
C ALA A 44 -12.31 19.77 -8.13
N LYS A 45 -12.68 20.96 -8.63
CA LYS A 45 -13.95 21.22 -9.31
C LYS A 45 -14.13 20.38 -10.57
N ALA A 46 -13.08 20.27 -11.40
CA ALA A 46 -13.11 19.46 -12.61
C ALA A 46 -13.31 17.97 -12.29
N TYR A 47 -12.56 17.46 -11.31
CA TYR A 47 -12.69 16.07 -10.85
C TYR A 47 -14.09 15.78 -10.29
N ALA A 48 -14.61 16.66 -9.43
CA ALA A 48 -15.94 16.50 -8.86
C ALA A 48 -17.03 16.46 -9.95
N LYS A 49 -16.93 17.35 -10.96
CA LYS A 49 -17.83 17.36 -12.11
C LYS A 49 -17.73 16.07 -12.94
N GLU A 50 -16.51 15.62 -13.27
CA GLU A 50 -16.29 14.37 -14.04
C GLU A 50 -16.91 13.16 -13.32
N ARG A 51 -16.89 13.14 -11.98
CA ARG A 51 -17.28 12.00 -11.15
C ARG A 51 -18.65 12.14 -10.47
N ASN A 52 -19.40 13.17 -10.82
CA ASN A 52 -20.70 13.49 -10.22
C ASN A 52 -20.66 13.56 -8.68
N ILE A 53 -19.58 14.12 -8.13
CA ILE A 53 -19.42 14.35 -6.68
C ILE A 53 -19.94 15.75 -6.36
N PRO A 54 -20.85 15.91 -5.39
CA PRO A 54 -21.62 17.15 -5.25
C PRO A 54 -20.80 18.33 -4.71
N LYS A 55 -19.75 18.07 -3.93
CA LYS A 55 -18.93 19.12 -3.30
C LYS A 55 -17.46 18.97 -3.67
N TRP A 56 -16.78 20.10 -3.74
CA TRP A 56 -15.34 20.18 -3.90
C TRP A 56 -14.80 21.32 -3.04
N TYR A 57 -13.55 21.17 -2.61
CA TYR A 57 -12.84 22.11 -1.76
C TYR A 57 -11.41 22.28 -2.28
N ASP A 58 -10.80 23.42 -1.97
CA ASP A 58 -9.35 23.64 -2.10
C ASP A 58 -8.63 23.74 -0.75
N ASP A 59 -9.39 23.75 0.34
CA ASP A 59 -8.91 23.66 1.71
C ASP A 59 -9.24 22.30 2.36
N ALA A 60 -8.30 21.73 3.11
CA ALA A 60 -8.46 20.44 3.76
C ALA A 60 -9.42 20.50 4.93
N GLN A 61 -9.31 21.56 5.73
CA GLN A 61 -10.08 21.74 6.95
C GLN A 61 -11.56 21.93 6.60
N GLU A 62 -11.88 22.68 5.55
CA GLU A 62 -13.28 22.83 5.08
C GLU A 62 -13.92 21.48 4.70
N LEU A 63 -13.20 20.59 4.00
CA LEU A 63 -13.68 19.23 3.71
C LEU A 63 -13.83 18.39 4.99
N ILE A 64 -12.85 18.50 5.91
CA ILE A 64 -12.84 17.78 7.17
C ILE A 64 -13.93 18.29 8.13
N ASP A 65 -14.37 19.54 8.02
CA ASP A 65 -15.44 20.09 8.86
C ASP A 65 -16.83 19.94 8.25
N ASP A 66 -16.94 19.53 6.98
CA ASP A 66 -18.23 19.32 6.32
C ASP A 66 -19.06 18.25 7.07
N PRO A 67 -20.24 18.59 7.62
CA PRO A 67 -21.08 17.65 8.35
C PRO A 67 -21.62 16.51 7.48
N GLU A 68 -21.60 16.65 6.15
CA GLU A 68 -21.97 15.57 5.23
C GLU A 68 -20.86 14.52 5.05
N VAL A 69 -19.61 14.86 5.37
CA VAL A 69 -18.49 13.91 5.33
C VAL A 69 -18.40 13.21 6.68
N ASN A 70 -18.40 11.88 6.71
CA ASN A 70 -18.26 11.10 7.93
C ASN A 70 -17.08 10.12 7.94
N ALA A 71 -16.31 10.04 6.85
CA ALA A 71 -15.01 9.37 6.76
C ALA A 71 -14.13 10.06 5.71
N VAL A 72 -12.82 9.97 5.86
CA VAL A 72 -11.85 10.66 4.98
C VAL A 72 -10.95 9.65 4.30
N TYR A 73 -10.82 9.76 2.97
CA TYR A 73 -9.84 9.04 2.19
C TYR A 73 -8.70 9.97 1.80
N ILE A 74 -7.46 9.60 2.16
CA ILE A 74 -6.26 10.38 1.88
C ILE A 74 -5.49 9.71 0.74
N ALA A 75 -5.46 10.38 -0.41
CA ALA A 75 -4.84 9.92 -1.66
C ALA A 75 -3.85 10.97 -2.19
N THR A 76 -2.98 11.45 -1.30
CA THR A 76 -1.97 12.48 -1.56
C THR A 76 -0.58 11.85 -1.62
N PRO A 77 0.49 12.63 -1.89
CA PRO A 77 1.83 12.14 -1.65
C PRO A 77 2.08 11.89 -0.13
N PRO A 78 2.97 10.94 0.22
CA PRO A 78 3.17 10.47 1.60
C PRO A 78 3.47 11.56 2.63
N SER A 79 4.23 12.60 2.25
CA SER A 79 4.59 13.70 3.16
C SER A 79 3.43 14.48 3.76
N SER A 80 2.22 14.31 3.23
CA SER A 80 1.02 14.95 3.76
C SER A 80 0.04 14.00 4.46
N HIS A 81 0.32 12.69 4.45
CA HIS A 81 -0.57 11.68 5.01
C HIS A 81 -0.81 11.89 6.51
N ALA A 82 0.27 12.02 7.30
CA ALA A 82 0.17 12.18 8.75
C ALA A 82 -0.63 13.40 9.15
N THR A 83 -0.39 14.53 8.48
CA THR A 83 -1.12 15.79 8.74
C THR A 83 -2.63 15.59 8.54
N TYR A 84 -3.05 15.12 7.37
CA TYR A 84 -4.48 14.97 7.08
C TYR A 84 -5.14 13.87 7.90
N ALA A 85 -4.43 12.78 8.20
CA ALA A 85 -4.95 11.69 9.02
C ALA A 85 -5.23 12.17 10.44
N ILE A 86 -4.27 12.88 11.04
CA ILE A 86 -4.40 13.43 12.40
C ILE A 86 -5.52 14.46 12.47
N MET A 87 -5.60 15.37 11.49
CA MET A 87 -6.71 16.35 11.42
C MET A 87 -8.07 15.67 11.36
N SER A 88 -8.22 14.66 10.50
CA SER A 88 -9.47 13.93 10.31
C SER A 88 -9.90 13.16 11.57
N MET A 89 -8.97 12.45 12.21
CA MET A 89 -9.27 11.70 13.45
C MET A 89 -9.60 12.63 14.62
N LYS A 90 -8.93 13.78 14.75
CA LYS A 90 -9.28 14.79 15.75
C LYS A 90 -10.66 15.39 15.54
N ALA A 91 -11.14 15.43 14.29
CA ALA A 91 -12.51 15.81 13.95
C ALA A 91 -13.53 14.66 14.15
N GLY A 92 -13.11 13.50 14.66
CA GLY A 92 -13.98 12.35 14.88
C GLY A 92 -14.27 11.51 13.63
N LYS A 93 -13.50 11.71 12.54
CA LYS A 93 -13.76 11.07 11.24
C LYS A 93 -12.74 9.95 10.98
N PRO A 94 -13.21 8.69 10.82
CA PRO A 94 -12.36 7.57 10.40
C PRO A 94 -11.58 7.86 9.13
N VAL A 95 -10.38 7.29 9.04
CA VAL A 95 -9.43 7.57 7.97
C VAL A 95 -9.10 6.30 7.20
N TYR A 96 -9.03 6.40 5.88
CA TYR A 96 -8.40 5.43 4.99
C TYR A 96 -7.25 6.13 4.27
N ILE A 97 -6.01 5.68 4.44
CA ILE A 97 -4.80 6.31 3.89
C ILE A 97 -4.25 5.46 2.76
N GLU A 98 -3.85 6.07 1.64
CA GLU A 98 -3.00 5.39 0.66
C GLU A 98 -1.68 4.92 1.27
N LYS A 99 -1.09 3.87 0.65
CA LYS A 99 0.23 3.37 1.05
C LYS A 99 1.35 4.14 0.34
N PRO A 100 2.55 4.26 0.94
CA PRO A 100 2.88 3.90 2.32
C PRO A 100 2.14 4.79 3.32
N MET A 101 1.90 4.28 4.53
CA MET A 101 1.06 4.95 5.52
C MET A 101 1.53 6.38 5.81
N ALA A 102 2.85 6.57 5.92
CA ALA A 102 3.52 7.88 5.93
C ALA A 102 4.92 7.77 5.28
N GLN A 103 5.64 8.89 5.24
CA GLN A 103 7.02 8.96 4.71
C GLN A 103 8.09 8.43 5.67
N THR A 104 7.78 8.29 6.96
CA THR A 104 8.66 7.65 7.95
C THR A 104 7.88 6.83 8.96
N TYR A 105 8.56 5.89 9.61
CA TYR A 105 8.04 5.10 10.72
C TYR A 105 7.55 5.97 11.90
N GLU A 106 8.28 7.04 12.25
CA GLU A 106 7.87 7.93 13.34
C GLU A 106 6.54 8.62 13.06
N GLU A 107 6.29 9.00 11.79
CA GLU A 107 5.01 9.55 11.40
C GLU A 107 3.89 8.51 11.46
N CYS A 108 4.15 7.26 11.08
CA CYS A 108 3.19 6.17 11.29
C CYS A 108 2.85 6.00 12.78
N ALA A 109 3.87 6.01 13.66
CA ALA A 109 3.68 5.93 15.11
C ALA A 109 2.84 7.10 15.64
N ARG A 110 3.05 8.32 15.11
CA ARG A 110 2.23 9.50 15.46
C ARG A 110 0.78 9.34 15.03
N ILE A 111 0.52 8.81 13.85
CA ILE A 111 -0.85 8.53 13.37
C ILE A 111 -1.53 7.52 14.32
N ASN A 112 -0.88 6.40 14.61
CA ASN A 112 -1.44 5.38 15.51
C ASN A 112 -1.74 5.91 16.90
N ARG A 113 -0.83 6.72 17.45
CA ARG A 113 -1.05 7.38 18.74
C ARG A 113 -2.32 8.23 18.73
N ILE A 114 -2.56 9.01 17.68
CA ILE A 114 -3.78 9.81 17.58
C ILE A 114 -5.02 8.94 17.40
N SER A 115 -4.93 7.85 16.62
CA SER A 115 -6.01 6.88 16.49
C SER A 115 -6.41 6.29 17.85
N GLN A 116 -5.42 5.90 18.67
CA GLN A 116 -5.62 5.41 20.03
C GLN A 116 -6.20 6.49 20.98
N GLU A 117 -5.64 7.71 20.98
CA GLU A 117 -6.09 8.82 21.84
C GLU A 117 -7.54 9.25 21.54
N THR A 118 -7.94 9.21 20.26
CA THR A 118 -9.29 9.63 19.82
C THR A 118 -10.30 8.49 19.80
N GLY A 119 -9.84 7.23 19.78
CA GLY A 119 -10.67 6.05 19.53
C GLY A 119 -11.20 5.97 18.09
N VAL A 120 -10.70 6.80 17.17
CA VAL A 120 -11.13 6.84 15.77
C VAL A 120 -10.21 5.95 14.93
N PRO A 121 -10.74 4.97 14.16
CA PRO A 121 -9.90 4.04 13.44
C PRO A 121 -9.22 4.69 12.22
N CYS A 122 -7.99 4.24 11.97
CA CYS A 122 -7.19 4.56 10.80
C CYS A 122 -6.85 3.28 10.04
N PHE A 123 -7.22 3.23 8.76
CA PHE A 123 -6.97 2.13 7.85
C PHE A 123 -5.94 2.51 6.80
N VAL A 124 -5.21 1.54 6.27
CA VAL A 124 -4.19 1.76 5.23
C VAL A 124 -4.48 0.89 4.01
N ALA A 125 -4.25 1.43 2.82
CA ALA A 125 -4.58 0.82 1.54
C ALA A 125 -3.64 -0.34 1.13
N TYR A 126 -3.38 -1.28 2.03
CA TYR A 126 -2.72 -2.56 1.73
C TYR A 126 -3.70 -3.55 1.11
N TYR A 127 -4.34 -3.15 0.00
CA TYR A 127 -5.42 -3.89 -0.65
C TYR A 127 -5.01 -5.27 -1.18
N ARG A 128 -3.72 -5.53 -1.35
CA ARG A 128 -3.20 -6.83 -1.82
C ARG A 128 -3.51 -7.97 -0.86
N ARG A 129 -3.65 -7.70 0.43
CA ARG A 129 -4.09 -8.70 1.42
C ARG A 129 -5.49 -9.28 1.11
N TYR A 130 -6.32 -8.54 0.36
CA TYR A 130 -7.70 -8.91 0.02
C TYR A 130 -7.88 -9.28 -1.46
N LEU A 131 -6.79 -9.38 -2.23
CA LEU A 131 -6.87 -9.76 -3.63
C LEU A 131 -6.89 -11.29 -3.78
N PRO A 132 -7.81 -11.86 -4.59
CA PRO A 132 -7.92 -13.30 -4.79
C PRO A 132 -6.57 -13.96 -5.15
N TYR A 133 -5.76 -13.28 -5.96
CA TYR A 133 -4.43 -13.75 -6.36
C TYR A 133 -3.53 -14.03 -5.14
N PHE A 134 -3.36 -13.07 -4.22
CA PHE A 134 -2.50 -13.27 -3.05
C PHE A 134 -3.16 -14.10 -1.96
N MET A 135 -4.49 -14.07 -1.86
CA MET A 135 -5.22 -15.00 -0.99
C MET A 135 -4.98 -16.45 -1.42
N LYS A 136 -4.86 -16.72 -2.73
CA LYS A 136 -4.50 -18.06 -3.22
C LYS A 136 -3.08 -18.46 -2.84
N VAL A 137 -2.11 -17.56 -2.95
CA VAL A 137 -0.74 -17.81 -2.47
C VAL A 137 -0.75 -18.15 -0.98
N LYS A 138 -1.43 -17.34 -0.16
CA LYS A 138 -1.56 -17.58 1.27
C LYS A 138 -2.24 -18.92 1.57
N GLU A 139 -3.31 -19.26 0.85
CA GLU A 139 -4.01 -20.54 0.97
C GLU A 139 -3.07 -21.74 0.73
N LEU A 140 -2.18 -21.66 -0.28
CA LEU A 140 -1.22 -22.73 -0.57
C LEU A 140 -0.18 -22.90 0.54
N VAL A 141 0.29 -21.79 1.11
CA VAL A 141 1.19 -21.77 2.27
C VAL A 141 0.49 -22.36 3.50
N ASP A 142 -0.70 -21.86 3.85
CA ASP A 142 -1.47 -22.27 5.02
C ASP A 142 -1.84 -23.77 4.98
N LYS A 143 -2.08 -24.31 3.77
CA LYS A 143 -2.35 -25.75 3.55
C LYS A 143 -1.11 -26.64 3.67
N GLY A 144 0.09 -26.07 3.83
CA GLY A 144 1.34 -26.83 3.88
C GLY A 144 1.69 -27.50 2.55
N THR A 145 1.25 -26.93 1.42
CA THR A 145 1.42 -27.53 0.08
C THR A 145 2.90 -27.73 -0.28
N ILE A 146 3.76 -26.84 0.22
CA ILE A 146 5.22 -26.89 0.05
C ILE A 146 5.95 -27.35 1.33
N GLY A 147 5.21 -27.91 2.29
CA GLY A 147 5.74 -28.34 3.58
C GLY A 147 6.12 -27.18 4.49
N ASN A 148 7.20 -27.35 5.26
CA ASN A 148 7.68 -26.30 6.16
C ASN A 148 8.39 -25.22 5.33
N VAL A 149 7.99 -23.95 5.50
CA VAL A 149 8.66 -22.84 4.82
C VAL A 149 10.03 -22.61 5.45
N ILE A 150 11.07 -22.66 4.62
CA ILE A 150 12.47 -22.55 5.03
C ILE A 150 12.99 -21.14 4.74
N ASN A 151 12.58 -20.54 3.63
CA ASN A 151 13.14 -19.28 3.17
C ASN A 151 12.21 -18.53 2.21
N VAL A 152 12.32 -17.20 2.17
CA VAL A 152 11.61 -16.35 1.21
C VAL A 152 12.59 -15.43 0.49
N GLN A 153 12.44 -15.30 -0.82
CA GLN A 153 13.29 -14.46 -1.68
C GLN A 153 12.46 -13.48 -2.48
N ILE A 154 12.82 -12.19 -2.44
CA ILE A 154 12.26 -11.15 -3.32
C ILE A 154 13.30 -10.79 -4.38
N ARG A 155 12.92 -10.80 -5.65
CA ARG A 155 13.68 -10.18 -6.74
C ARG A 155 12.77 -9.21 -7.49
N PHE A 156 13.14 -7.94 -7.43
CA PHE A 156 12.46 -6.89 -8.16
C PHE A 156 13.48 -6.07 -8.95
N ALA A 157 13.30 -6.01 -10.26
CA ALA A 157 14.13 -5.23 -11.14
C ALA A 157 13.26 -4.59 -12.23
N GLN A 158 13.44 -3.30 -12.46
CA GLN A 158 12.79 -2.59 -13.56
C GLN A 158 13.73 -1.55 -14.15
N PRO A 159 13.57 -1.23 -15.44
CA PRO A 159 14.25 -0.10 -16.02
C PRO A 159 13.76 1.23 -15.41
N PRO A 160 14.59 2.28 -15.51
CA PRO A 160 14.17 3.62 -15.13
C PRO A 160 12.99 4.05 -16.01
N ARG A 161 12.17 4.95 -15.48
CA ARG A 161 11.05 5.53 -16.22
C ARG A 161 11.55 6.70 -17.07
N ASP A 162 10.85 7.00 -18.16
CA ASP A 162 11.22 8.12 -19.04
C ASP A 162 11.32 9.46 -18.28
N LEU A 163 10.44 9.66 -17.28
CA LEU A 163 10.44 10.85 -16.42
C LEU A 163 11.70 10.98 -15.56
N ASP A 164 12.39 9.88 -15.26
CA ASP A 164 13.58 9.88 -14.39
C ASP A 164 14.78 10.51 -15.08
N TYR A 165 14.79 10.58 -16.42
CA TYR A 165 15.83 11.24 -17.20
C TYR A 165 15.71 12.77 -17.17
N ASN A 166 14.58 13.32 -16.72
CA ASN A 166 14.39 14.76 -16.59
C ASN A 166 14.78 15.25 -15.19
N ARG A 167 16.07 15.55 -15.01
CA ARG A 167 16.62 16.03 -13.73
C ARG A 167 16.04 17.35 -13.23
N GLU A 168 15.48 18.17 -14.13
CA GLU A 168 14.89 19.47 -13.77
C GLU A 168 13.46 19.33 -13.21
N ASN A 169 12.77 18.23 -13.55
CA ASN A 169 11.39 17.99 -13.16
C ASN A 169 11.17 16.53 -12.77
N LEU A 170 11.86 16.09 -11.72
CA LEU A 170 11.78 14.74 -11.21
C LEU A 170 10.39 14.43 -10.60
N PRO A 171 9.89 13.19 -10.74
CA PRO A 171 8.63 12.81 -10.11
C PRO A 171 8.74 12.82 -8.59
N TRP A 172 7.66 13.14 -7.88
CA TRP A 172 7.66 13.18 -6.40
C TRP A 172 8.09 11.85 -5.76
N ARG A 173 7.93 10.72 -6.47
CA ARG A 173 8.29 9.37 -6.01
C ARG A 173 9.79 9.14 -5.80
N VAL A 174 10.64 10.01 -6.34
CA VAL A 174 12.10 9.97 -6.14
C VAL A 174 12.61 11.19 -5.37
N GLN A 175 11.70 12.01 -4.84
CA GLN A 175 11.99 13.14 -3.96
C GLN A 175 11.79 12.68 -2.52
N ALA A 176 12.89 12.46 -1.79
CA ALA A 176 12.86 11.81 -0.48
C ALA A 176 12.06 12.59 0.58
N ASP A 177 12.01 13.92 0.47
CA ASP A 177 11.22 14.82 1.31
C ASP A 177 9.70 14.75 1.07
N ILE A 178 9.28 14.11 -0.03
CA ILE A 178 7.87 13.89 -0.37
C ILE A 178 7.47 12.42 -0.22
N ALA A 179 8.29 11.52 -0.76
CA ALA A 179 8.01 10.09 -0.80
C ALA A 179 8.51 9.31 0.42
N GLY A 180 9.45 9.87 1.19
CA GLY A 180 10.19 9.15 2.24
C GLY A 180 11.44 8.43 1.72
N GLY A 181 11.62 8.29 0.42
CA GLY A 181 12.77 7.61 -0.20
C GLY A 181 12.67 7.64 -1.73
N GLY A 182 13.22 6.63 -2.38
CA GLY A 182 13.07 6.40 -3.82
C GLY A 182 11.92 5.45 -4.16
N TYR A 183 12.01 4.82 -5.33
CA TYR A 183 11.05 3.80 -5.76
C TYR A 183 10.97 2.58 -4.83
N PHE A 184 11.99 2.35 -3.99
CA PHE A 184 11.92 1.37 -2.91
C PHE A 184 10.74 1.67 -1.98
N TYR A 185 10.61 2.92 -1.53
CA TYR A 185 9.54 3.35 -0.64
C TYR A 185 8.15 3.36 -1.31
N ASP A 186 8.09 3.46 -2.63
CA ASP A 186 6.83 3.34 -3.38
C ASP A 186 6.43 1.87 -3.58
N LEU A 187 7.36 0.98 -3.95
CA LEU A 187 7.03 -0.36 -4.46
C LEU A 187 7.24 -1.48 -3.43
N ALA A 188 8.35 -1.48 -2.70
CA ALA A 188 8.66 -2.51 -1.71
C ALA A 188 7.61 -2.67 -0.60
N PRO A 189 6.86 -1.63 -0.13
CA PRO A 189 5.84 -1.84 0.88
C PRO A 189 4.80 -2.88 0.47
N HIS A 190 4.49 -3.03 -0.83
CA HIS A 190 3.55 -4.07 -1.28
C HIS A 190 4.07 -5.49 -1.04
N GLN A 191 5.37 -5.71 -1.23
CA GLN A 191 6.01 -7.02 -1.09
C GLN A 191 6.22 -7.33 0.39
N ILE A 192 6.79 -6.39 1.14
CA ILE A 192 7.07 -6.54 2.57
C ILE A 192 5.78 -6.76 3.37
N ASP A 193 4.73 -5.98 3.09
CA ASP A 193 3.44 -6.11 3.73
C ASP A 193 2.79 -7.49 3.50
N LEU A 194 2.80 -7.97 2.26
CA LEU A 194 2.28 -9.29 1.93
C LEU A 194 3.03 -10.41 2.65
N LEU A 195 4.35 -10.31 2.74
CA LEU A 195 5.13 -11.30 3.47
C LEU A 195 4.81 -11.27 4.96
N GLN A 196 4.64 -10.09 5.55
CA GLN A 196 4.26 -10.00 6.97
C GLN A 196 2.85 -10.54 7.23
N GLU A 197 1.91 -10.32 6.31
CA GLU A 197 0.57 -10.91 6.39
C GLU A 197 0.60 -12.45 6.31
N MET A 198 1.53 -13.04 5.56
CA MET A 198 1.65 -14.49 5.43
C MET A 198 2.45 -15.14 6.56
N PHE A 199 3.50 -14.47 7.06
CA PHE A 199 4.52 -15.10 7.89
C PHE A 199 4.70 -14.49 9.29
N GLY A 200 3.98 -13.42 9.63
CA GLY A 200 4.12 -12.72 10.91
C GLY A 200 4.98 -11.45 10.82
N CYS A 201 5.25 -10.84 11.96
CA CYS A 201 5.99 -9.57 11.98
C CYS A 201 7.47 -9.80 11.67
N ILE A 202 8.10 -8.90 10.91
CA ILE A 202 9.56 -8.86 10.79
C ILE A 202 10.13 -8.14 12.01
N LEU A 203 11.02 -8.82 12.75
CA LEU A 203 11.64 -8.29 13.97
C LEU A 203 13.07 -7.79 13.75
N GLU A 204 13.75 -8.29 12.72
CA GLU A 204 15.09 -7.87 12.35
C GLU A 204 15.15 -7.61 10.85
N ALA A 205 15.77 -6.50 10.46
CA ALA A 205 15.98 -6.15 9.07
C ALA A 205 17.27 -5.34 8.92
N SER A 206 18.01 -5.60 7.85
CA SER A 206 19.24 -4.88 7.51
C SER A 206 19.42 -4.85 6.01
N GLY A 207 19.95 -3.75 5.49
CA GLY A 207 20.12 -3.56 4.06
C GLY A 207 21.32 -2.71 3.68
N TYR A 208 21.73 -2.88 2.43
CA TYR A 208 22.68 -2.03 1.75
C TYR A 208 21.94 -1.31 0.63
N LYS A 209 21.98 0.03 0.67
CA LYS A 209 21.42 0.89 -0.37
C LYS A 209 22.53 1.59 -1.13
N SER A 210 22.31 1.81 -2.42
CA SER A 210 23.19 2.58 -3.28
C SER A 210 22.36 3.33 -4.32
N ASN A 211 22.96 4.37 -4.88
CA ASN A 211 22.52 5.01 -6.10
C ASN A 211 23.55 4.69 -7.18
N ARG A 212 23.20 3.84 -8.14
CA ARG A 212 24.11 3.31 -9.18
C ARG A 212 23.81 3.87 -10.56
N GLY A 213 22.57 4.30 -10.81
CA GLY A 213 22.12 4.90 -12.06
C GLY A 213 22.26 6.43 -12.08
N GLY A 214 22.19 7.10 -10.93
CA GLY A 214 22.45 8.54 -10.82
C GLY A 214 21.43 9.43 -11.55
N LEU A 215 20.21 8.93 -11.80
CA LEU A 215 19.15 9.67 -12.50
C LEU A 215 18.44 10.68 -11.58
N TYR A 216 18.33 10.34 -10.29
CA TYR A 216 17.76 11.13 -9.21
C TYR A 216 18.60 10.95 -7.94
N PRO A 217 18.45 11.78 -6.89
CA PRO A 217 19.27 11.66 -5.67
C PRO A 217 18.99 10.42 -4.79
N ALA A 218 17.73 9.96 -4.74
CA ALA A 218 17.31 8.83 -3.92
C ALA A 218 17.98 7.51 -4.34
N GLU A 219 17.96 6.51 -3.46
CA GLU A 219 18.47 5.16 -3.74
C GLU A 219 17.74 4.48 -4.90
N ASP A 220 18.49 3.72 -5.71
CA ASP A 220 17.95 3.00 -6.87
C ASP A 220 18.31 1.50 -6.89
N THR A 221 19.25 1.08 -6.03
CA THR A 221 19.77 -0.28 -5.96
C THR A 221 19.89 -0.69 -4.49
N LEU A 222 19.19 -1.75 -4.10
CA LEU A 222 19.15 -2.23 -2.72
C LEU A 222 19.25 -3.75 -2.64
N SER A 223 19.86 -4.22 -1.56
CA SER A 223 19.79 -5.62 -1.12
C SER A 223 19.61 -5.66 0.38
N ALA A 224 18.74 -6.56 0.86
CA ALA A 224 18.41 -6.67 2.28
C ALA A 224 18.19 -8.12 2.71
N CYS A 225 18.35 -8.36 4.01
CA CYS A 225 17.91 -9.56 4.71
C CYS A 225 17.03 -9.19 5.90
N PHE A 226 16.15 -10.09 6.29
CA PHE A 226 15.21 -9.89 7.39
C PHE A 226 14.81 -11.23 8.04
N GLN A 227 14.36 -11.16 9.29
CA GLN A 227 13.90 -12.29 10.08
C GLN A 227 12.52 -12.00 10.69
N PHE A 228 11.61 -12.97 10.54
CA PHE A 228 10.26 -12.95 11.10
C PHE A 228 10.26 -13.38 12.57
N ASP A 229 9.17 -13.05 13.28
CA ASP A 229 8.95 -13.38 14.69
C ASP A 229 9.04 -14.89 15.02
N ASN A 230 8.70 -15.75 14.04
CA ASN A 230 8.79 -17.20 14.13
C ASN A 230 10.17 -17.77 13.76
N GLY A 231 11.15 -16.92 13.43
CA GLY A 231 12.50 -17.33 13.04
C GLY A 231 12.71 -17.62 11.55
N LEU A 232 11.67 -17.54 10.71
CA LEU A 232 11.83 -17.59 9.25
C LEU A 232 12.75 -16.44 8.80
N VAL A 233 13.64 -16.73 7.86
CA VAL A 233 14.54 -15.73 7.26
C VAL A 233 14.19 -15.49 5.80
N GLY A 234 14.36 -14.25 5.37
CA GLY A 234 14.19 -13.86 3.98
C GLY A 234 15.21 -12.84 3.52
N SER A 235 15.31 -12.68 2.21
CA SER A 235 16.09 -11.61 1.60
C SER A 235 15.41 -11.03 0.37
N GLY A 236 15.78 -9.81 0.03
CA GLY A 236 15.24 -9.10 -1.12
C GLY A 236 16.30 -8.29 -1.85
N SER A 237 16.14 -8.20 -3.16
CA SER A 237 16.91 -7.31 -4.03
C SER A 237 15.96 -6.45 -4.84
N TRP A 238 16.22 -5.14 -4.85
CA TRP A 238 15.45 -4.15 -5.60
C TRP A 238 16.38 -3.32 -6.48
N CYS A 239 16.09 -3.25 -7.77
CA CYS A 239 16.83 -2.42 -8.73
C CYS A 239 15.86 -1.64 -9.61
N PHE A 240 15.95 -0.31 -9.60
CA PHE A 240 15.05 0.57 -10.35
C PHE A 240 15.72 1.22 -11.56
N VAL A 241 16.93 0.78 -11.88
CA VAL A 241 17.76 1.25 -13.00
C VAL A 241 18.32 0.08 -13.81
N ALA A 242 17.62 -1.07 -13.78
CA ALA A 242 18.03 -2.28 -14.48
C ALA A 242 17.89 -2.10 -16.01
N HIS A 243 18.61 -2.91 -16.79
CA HIS A 243 18.27 -3.03 -18.21
C HIS A 243 16.94 -3.78 -18.37
N ASP A 244 16.18 -3.51 -19.44
CA ASP A 244 14.87 -4.13 -19.64
C ASP A 244 14.93 -5.67 -19.73
N SER A 245 16.05 -6.22 -20.25
CA SER A 245 16.29 -7.68 -20.27
C SER A 245 16.47 -8.32 -18.89
N ALA A 246 16.66 -7.51 -17.85
CA ALA A 246 16.77 -7.95 -16.47
C ALA A 246 15.52 -7.60 -15.65
N ARG A 247 14.44 -7.15 -16.31
CA ARG A 247 13.16 -6.87 -15.66
C ARG A 247 12.65 -8.12 -14.94
N GLU A 248 12.27 -7.95 -13.69
CA GLU A 248 11.87 -9.04 -12.80
C GLU A 248 10.86 -8.53 -11.77
N ASP A 249 9.83 -9.32 -11.51
CA ASP A 249 8.89 -9.14 -10.41
C ASP A 249 8.55 -10.51 -9.86
N ARG A 250 9.34 -10.96 -8.88
CA ARG A 250 9.24 -12.32 -8.36
C ARG A 250 9.42 -12.39 -6.86
N ILE A 251 8.55 -13.16 -6.23
CA ILE A 251 8.71 -13.67 -4.87
C ILE A 251 8.74 -15.19 -4.94
N GLU A 252 9.73 -15.80 -4.30
CA GLU A 252 9.88 -17.25 -4.14
C GLU A 252 9.71 -17.60 -2.66
N ILE A 253 8.75 -18.48 -2.36
CA ILE A 253 8.56 -19.09 -1.03
C ILE A 253 9.05 -20.52 -1.14
N ILE A 254 10.14 -20.83 -0.42
CA ILE A 254 10.86 -22.09 -0.50
C ILE A 254 10.51 -22.92 0.72
N GLY A 255 9.98 -24.12 0.52
CA GLY A 255 9.69 -25.08 1.57
C GLY A 255 10.42 -26.41 1.38
N ASP A 256 10.35 -27.27 2.40
CA ASP A 256 11.03 -28.58 2.40
C ASP A 256 10.41 -29.61 1.43
N LYS A 257 9.23 -29.33 0.88
CA LYS A 257 8.52 -30.20 -0.08
C LYS A 257 8.18 -29.52 -1.41
N GLY A 258 8.56 -28.26 -1.58
CA GLY A 258 8.24 -27.53 -2.80
C GLY A 258 8.56 -26.04 -2.75
N MET A 259 8.08 -25.33 -3.76
CA MET A 259 8.25 -23.89 -3.90
C MET A 259 7.01 -23.24 -4.52
N ILE A 260 6.66 -22.06 -4.04
CA ILE A 260 5.66 -21.18 -4.67
C ILE A 260 6.39 -19.97 -5.22
N CYS A 261 6.14 -19.65 -6.49
CA CYS A 261 6.68 -18.47 -7.16
C CYS A 261 5.53 -17.63 -7.71
N PHE A 262 5.53 -16.33 -7.42
CA PHE A 262 4.47 -15.42 -7.84
C PHE A 262 5.01 -13.99 -8.00
N SER A 263 4.25 -13.13 -8.67
CA SER A 263 4.61 -11.73 -8.89
C SER A 263 3.64 -10.77 -8.19
N VAL A 264 4.07 -9.54 -7.88
CA VAL A 264 3.29 -8.61 -7.06
C VAL A 264 2.60 -7.51 -7.87
N PHE A 265 3.09 -7.25 -9.07
CA PHE A 265 2.68 -6.19 -9.97
C PHE A 265 2.25 -6.70 -11.34
N THR A 266 2.92 -7.71 -11.89
CA THR A 266 2.55 -8.30 -13.20
C THR A 266 1.38 -9.28 -13.11
N TYR A 267 1.16 -9.89 -11.94
CA TYR A 267 0.17 -10.95 -11.70
C TYR A 267 0.31 -12.14 -12.66
N ASP A 268 1.56 -12.54 -12.92
CA ASP A 268 1.86 -13.75 -13.69
C ASP A 268 1.26 -14.98 -12.98
N PRO A 269 0.95 -16.08 -13.68
CA PRO A 269 0.40 -17.27 -13.03
C PRO A 269 1.25 -17.71 -11.83
N ILE A 270 0.60 -18.07 -10.72
CA ILE A 270 1.29 -18.57 -9.53
C ILE A 270 1.88 -19.93 -9.90
N ALA A 271 3.20 -20.04 -9.89
CA ALA A 271 3.91 -21.27 -10.20
C ALA A 271 4.14 -22.08 -8.91
N LEU A 272 3.56 -23.27 -8.85
CA LEU A 272 3.72 -24.22 -7.76
C LEU A 272 4.61 -25.37 -8.21
N HIS A 273 5.69 -25.63 -7.49
CA HIS A 273 6.62 -26.72 -7.75
C HIS A 273 6.59 -27.69 -6.57
N THR A 274 6.27 -28.97 -6.83
CA THR A 274 6.26 -30.04 -5.83
C THR A 274 6.87 -31.31 -6.42
N GLU A 275 6.89 -32.41 -5.65
CA GLU A 275 7.23 -33.74 -6.17
C GLU A 275 6.38 -34.18 -7.38
N ARG A 276 5.18 -33.61 -7.54
CA ARG A 276 4.25 -33.89 -8.65
C ARG A 276 4.61 -33.12 -9.94
N GLY A 277 5.63 -32.27 -9.89
CA GLY A 277 6.04 -31.40 -10.99
C GLY A 277 5.61 -29.94 -10.78
N ARG A 278 5.53 -29.21 -11.88
CA ARG A 278 5.20 -27.78 -11.93
C ARG A 278 3.74 -27.58 -12.37
N GLU A 279 3.01 -26.78 -11.61
CA GLU A 279 1.65 -26.31 -11.91
C GLU A 279 1.64 -24.78 -12.00
N GLU A 280 0.82 -24.23 -12.90
CA GLU A 280 0.55 -22.79 -12.97
C GLU A 280 -0.91 -22.54 -12.62
N ILE A 281 -1.16 -21.66 -11.65
CA ILE A 281 -2.48 -21.32 -11.16
C ILE A 281 -2.78 -19.87 -11.56
N VAL A 282 -3.77 -19.70 -12.43
CA VAL A 282 -4.26 -18.38 -12.85
C VAL A 282 -5.40 -17.97 -11.94
N VAL A 283 -5.28 -16.78 -11.34
CA VAL A 283 -6.32 -16.19 -10.49
C VAL A 283 -6.57 -14.76 -10.92
N GLU A 284 -7.81 -14.49 -11.32
CA GLU A 284 -8.21 -13.15 -11.75
C GLU A 284 -8.45 -12.23 -10.56
N ASN A 285 -8.01 -10.98 -10.70
CA ASN A 285 -8.31 -9.91 -9.76
C ASN A 285 -9.55 -9.13 -10.23
N PRO A 286 -10.31 -8.51 -9.29
CA PRO A 286 -11.42 -7.65 -9.65
C PRO A 286 -10.97 -6.46 -10.50
N GLU A 287 -11.88 -5.91 -11.30
CA GLU A 287 -11.67 -4.71 -12.14
C GLU A 287 -11.01 -3.58 -11.34
N TYR A 288 -11.49 -3.33 -10.12
CA TYR A 288 -10.87 -2.39 -9.19
C TYR A 288 -10.22 -3.15 -8.04
N VAL A 289 -8.90 -3.25 -8.08
CA VAL A 289 -8.08 -3.99 -7.11
C VAL A 289 -8.25 -3.55 -5.66
N GLN A 290 -8.71 -2.32 -5.40
CA GLN A 290 -8.98 -1.86 -4.03
C GLN A 290 -10.37 -2.19 -3.51
N GLN A 291 -11.31 -2.57 -4.40
CA GLN A 291 -12.71 -2.77 -4.03
C GLN A 291 -12.91 -3.75 -2.87
N PRO A 292 -12.21 -4.91 -2.80
CA PRO A 292 -12.35 -5.83 -1.68
C PRO A 292 -11.98 -5.20 -0.32
N LEU A 293 -10.86 -4.48 -0.26
CA LEU A 293 -10.43 -3.81 0.98
C LEU A 293 -11.38 -2.65 1.34
N ILE A 294 -11.81 -1.85 0.37
CA ILE A 294 -12.75 -0.75 0.62
C ILE A 294 -14.07 -1.30 1.18
N GLN A 295 -14.57 -2.42 0.65
CA GLN A 295 -15.75 -3.10 1.20
C GLN A 295 -15.51 -3.54 2.65
N ALA A 296 -14.37 -4.18 2.94
CA ALA A 296 -14.03 -4.61 4.30
C ALA A 296 -13.95 -3.42 5.29
N VAL A 297 -13.38 -2.29 4.87
CA VAL A 297 -13.33 -1.06 5.68
C VAL A 297 -14.73 -0.50 5.91
N VAL A 298 -15.58 -0.44 4.88
CA VAL A 298 -16.96 0.04 5.01
C VAL A 298 -17.75 -0.87 5.96
N ASP A 299 -17.63 -2.19 5.81
CA ASP A 299 -18.29 -3.14 6.69
C ASP A 299 -17.78 -3.04 8.14
N HIS A 300 -16.49 -2.78 8.35
CA HIS A 300 -15.95 -2.45 9.67
C HIS A 300 -16.62 -1.20 10.25
N LEU A 301 -16.65 -0.10 9.50
CA LEU A 301 -17.24 1.17 9.97
C LEU A 301 -18.76 1.09 10.21
N LEU A 302 -19.43 0.13 9.57
CA LEU A 302 -20.84 -0.18 9.79
C LEU A 302 -21.08 -1.22 10.89
N GLY A 303 -20.03 -1.74 11.53
CA GLY A 303 -20.12 -2.72 12.61
C GLY A 303 -20.53 -4.12 12.15
N LYS A 304 -20.31 -4.45 10.86
CA LYS A 304 -20.65 -5.75 10.28
C LYS A 304 -19.52 -6.77 10.37
N SER A 305 -18.27 -6.32 10.30
CA SER A 305 -17.07 -7.17 10.34
C SER A 305 -15.88 -6.40 10.91
N THR A 306 -14.70 -7.02 10.93
CA THR A 306 -13.45 -6.35 11.31
C THR A 306 -12.47 -6.40 10.16
N CYS A 307 -12.10 -5.23 9.64
CA CYS A 307 -10.95 -5.06 8.75
C CYS A 307 -9.65 -5.01 9.56
N SER A 308 -8.66 -5.84 9.18
CA SER A 308 -7.33 -5.93 9.81
C SER A 308 -6.26 -5.02 9.20
N CYS A 309 -6.55 -4.31 8.09
CA CYS A 309 -5.63 -3.34 7.48
C CYS A 309 -5.68 -1.99 8.21
N ASP A 310 -5.39 -2.01 9.50
CA ASP A 310 -5.31 -0.82 10.35
C ASP A 310 -3.91 -0.17 10.30
N GLY A 311 -3.80 1.00 10.96
CA GLY A 311 -2.54 1.72 11.08
C GLY A 311 -1.44 0.94 11.83
N GLU A 312 -1.80 0.11 12.81
CA GLU A 312 -0.84 -0.67 13.59
C GLU A 312 -0.17 -1.74 12.72
N SER A 313 -0.98 -2.55 12.02
CA SER A 313 -0.49 -3.57 11.09
C SER A 313 0.31 -2.99 9.93
N ALA A 314 0.00 -1.77 9.49
CA ALA A 314 0.71 -1.06 8.43
C ALA A 314 2.06 -0.48 8.87
N THR A 315 2.17 -0.13 10.15
CA THR A 315 3.34 0.58 10.70
C THR A 315 4.60 -0.29 10.69
N THR A 316 4.46 -1.60 10.87
CA THR A 316 5.58 -2.55 10.80
C THR A 316 6.25 -2.53 9.42
N THR A 317 5.48 -2.37 8.34
CA THR A 317 6.02 -2.27 6.98
C THR A 317 6.90 -1.04 6.83
N ASN A 318 6.47 0.14 7.32
CA ASN A 318 7.31 1.34 7.33
C ASN A 318 8.56 1.18 8.20
N TRP A 319 8.44 0.50 9.35
CA TRP A 319 9.59 0.19 10.21
C TRP A 319 10.65 -0.63 9.46
N VAL A 320 10.24 -1.72 8.79
CA VAL A 320 11.15 -2.58 8.01
C VAL A 320 11.84 -1.79 6.91
N MET A 321 11.10 -0.96 6.18
CA MET A 321 11.68 -0.12 5.13
C MET A 321 12.72 0.85 5.68
N ASP A 322 12.43 1.51 6.80
CA ASP A 322 13.34 2.46 7.43
C ASP A 322 14.59 1.77 8.01
N LYS A 323 14.47 0.54 8.56
CA LYS A 323 15.61 -0.31 8.94
C LYS A 323 16.49 -0.68 7.75
N ILE A 324 15.89 -1.14 6.64
CA ILE A 324 16.61 -1.51 5.42
C ILE A 324 17.37 -0.30 4.85
N LEU A 325 16.77 0.89 4.94
CA LEU A 325 17.39 2.13 4.49
C LEU A 325 18.38 2.73 5.50
N GLY A 326 18.54 2.15 6.69
CA GLY A 326 19.42 2.66 7.74
C GLY A 326 18.99 4.02 8.28
N LYS A 327 17.68 4.30 8.32
CA LYS A 327 17.14 5.52 8.93
C LYS A 327 16.97 5.40 10.45
N ILE A 328 16.76 4.18 10.95
CA ILE A 328 16.55 3.83 12.37
C ILE A 328 17.29 2.54 12.77
#